data_AF-A0A1V4RQ45-F1
#
_entry.id   AF-A0A1V4RQ45-F1
#
_cell.length_a   1.000
_cell.length_b   1.000
_cell.length_c   1.000
_cell.angle_alpha   90.00
_cell.angle_beta   90.00
_cell.angle_gamma   90.00
#
_symmetry.space_group_name_H-M   'P 1'
#
loop_
_entity.id
_entity.type
_entity.pdbx_description
1 polymer ?
#
loop_
_entity_poly.entity_id
_entity_poly.type
_entity_poly.pdbx_seq_one_letter_code
_entity_poly.pdbx_strand_id
1 'polypeptide(L)' 'MKKMSNKELARKTGFSEPHISRVLLGKTTPSVDCLTKMAIALDDTVDAVLRHIVLKSAGVKK' A
#
# COMPACT_ATOMS: atom_id res chain seq x y z
N MET A 1 8.20 -11.34 0.50
CA MET A 1 7.50 -10.23 -0.18
C MET A 1 7.21 -10.61 -1.61
N LYS A 2 5.93 -10.85 -1.94
CA LYS A 2 5.49 -10.97 -3.33
C LYS A 2 5.84 -9.66 -4.03
N LYS A 3 6.72 -9.68 -5.05
CA LYS A 3 7.02 -8.50 -5.87
C LYS A 3 5.81 -8.20 -6.76
N MET A 4 4.73 -7.72 -6.17
CA MET A 4 3.53 -7.33 -6.88
C MET A 4 3.68 -5.86 -7.27
N SER A 5 3.52 -5.55 -8.56
CA SER A 5 3.63 -4.18 -9.05
C SER A 5 2.47 -3.34 -8.52
N ASN A 6 2.66 -2.02 -8.33
CA ASN A 6 1.61 -1.12 -7.86
C ASN A 6 0.33 -1.21 -8.71
N LYS A 7 0.47 -1.55 -9.99
CA LYS A 7 -0.61 -1.80 -10.94
C LYS A 7 -1.44 -3.04 -10.61
N GLU A 8 -0.77 -4.14 -10.28
CA GLU A 8 -1.43 -5.38 -9.86
C GLU A 8 -2.14 -5.19 -8.52
N LEU A 9 -1.50 -4.46 -7.60
CA LEU A 9 -2.10 -4.13 -6.31
C LEU A 9 -3.34 -3.24 -6.49
N ALA A 10 -3.25 -2.22 -7.34
CA ALA A 10 -4.38 -1.35 -7.70
C ALA A 10 -5.56 -2.16 -8.27
N ARG A 11 -5.29 -3.09 -9.18
CA ARG A 11 -6.32 -3.96 -9.77
C ARG A 11 -6.98 -4.88 -8.74
N LYS A 12 -6.20 -5.51 -7.85
CA LYS A 12 -6.75 -6.40 -6.80
C LYS A 12 -7.58 -5.66 -5.75
N THR A 13 -7.17 -4.44 -5.42
CA THR A 13 -7.80 -3.64 -4.37
C THR A 13 -8.95 -2.78 -4.89
N GLY A 14 -9.07 -2.62 -6.21
CA GLY A 14 -10.06 -1.74 -6.83
C GLY A 14 -9.73 -0.25 -6.73
N PHE A 15 -8.51 0.11 -6.29
CA PHE A 15 -8.05 1.50 -6.27
C PHE A 15 -7.26 1.83 -7.54
N SER A 16 -7.15 3.12 -7.86
CA SER A 16 -6.29 3.57 -8.97
C SER A 16 -4.81 3.48 -8.60
N GLU A 17 -3.95 3.11 -9.56
CA GLU A 17 -2.48 3.13 -9.43
C GLU A 17 -1.93 4.38 -8.73
N PRO A 18 -2.28 5.62 -9.14
CA PRO A 18 -1.79 6.83 -8.48
C PRO A 18 -2.28 6.97 -7.04
N HIS A 19 -3.43 6.40 -6.70
CA HIS A 19 -3.98 6.42 -5.35
C HIS A 19 -3.21 5.47 -4.43
N ILE A 20 -2.95 4.25 -4.90
CA ILE A 20 -2.08 3.26 -4.23
C ILE A 20 -0.67 3.81 -4.05
N SER A 21 -0.10 4.43 -5.09
CA SER A 21 1.24 5.01 -5.01
C SER A 21 1.30 6.11 -3.94
N ARG A 22 0.27 6.97 -3.86
CA ARG A 22 0.16 8.04 -2.85
C ARG A 22 -0.01 7.51 -1.43
N VAL A 23 -0.79 6.44 -1.27
CA VAL A 23 -0.95 5.69 -0.02
C VAL A 23 0.37 5.05 0.39
N LEU A 24 1.07 4.37 -0.52
CA LEU A 24 2.37 3.74 -0.27
C LEU A 24 3.49 4.75 0.03
N LEU A 25 3.35 5.98 -0.46
CA LEU A 25 4.22 7.11 -0.16
C LEU A 25 3.83 7.80 1.16
N GLY A 26 2.75 7.36 1.82
CA GLY A 26 2.16 7.96 3.02
C GLY A 26 1.79 9.45 2.85
N LYS A 27 1.49 9.87 1.62
CA LYS A 27 0.95 11.20 1.30
C LYS A 27 -0.57 11.28 1.49
N THR A 28 -1.22 10.13 1.58
CA THR A 28 -2.67 9.99 1.82
C THR A 28 -2.84 9.07 3.01
N THR A 29 -3.69 9.45 3.95
CA THR A 29 -4.18 8.57 5.02
C THR A 29 -4.93 7.40 4.37
N PRO A 30 -4.39 6.17 4.42
CA PRO A 30 -5.11 5.04 3.86
C PRO A 30 -6.33 4.74 4.74
N SER A 31 -7.49 4.61 4.11
CA SER A 31 -8.68 4.12 4.80
C SER A 31 -8.44 2.69 5.29
N VAL A 32 -9.13 2.31 6.37
CA VAL A 32 -9.07 0.94 6.92
C VAL A 32 -9.40 -0.10 5.85
N ASP A 33 -10.37 0.19 4.97
CA ASP A 33 -10.70 -0.66 3.82
C ASP A 33 -9.53 -0.82 2.84
N CYS A 34 -8.76 0.25 2.61
CA CYS A 34 -7.60 0.23 1.72
C CYS A 34 -6.48 -0.65 2.29
N LEU A 35 -6.19 -0.49 3.59
CA LEU A 35 -5.22 -1.32 4.30
C LEU A 35 -5.61 -2.80 4.27
N THR A 36 -6.87 -3.13 4.55
CA THR A 36 -7.37 -4.51 4.53
C THR A 36 -7.29 -5.12 3.14
N LYS A 37 -7.71 -4.40 2.10
CA LYS A 37 -7.61 -4.89 0.72
C LYS A 37 -6.15 -5.07 0.29
N MET A 38 -5.25 -4.16 0.67
CA MET A 38 -3.82 -4.29 0.38
C MET A 38 -3.20 -5.48 1.11
N ALA A 39 -3.52 -5.68 2.38
CA ALA A 39 -3.09 -6.83 3.18
C ALA A 39 -3.51 -8.16 2.52
N ILE A 40 -4.79 -8.29 2.17
CA ILE A 40 -5.32 -9.47 1.45
C ILE A 40 -4.62 -9.64 0.09
N ALA A 41 -4.36 -8.55 -0.63
CA ALA A 41 -3.75 -8.62 -1.95
C ALA A 41 -2.29 -9.08 -1.89
N LEU A 42 -1.54 -8.65 -0.87
CA LEU A 42 -0.14 -9.01 -0.63
C LEU A 42 0.03 -10.35 0.11
N ASP A 43 -1.07 -10.92 0.63
CA ASP A 43 -1.04 -12.07 1.53
C ASP A 43 -0.22 -11.77 2.80
N ASP A 44 -0.36 -10.53 3.29
CA ASP A 44 0.36 -9.99 4.44
C ASP A 44 -0.64 -9.42 5.45
N THR A 45 -0.19 -9.14 6.67
CA THR A 45 -1.03 -8.48 7.67
C THR A 45 -1.14 -6.98 7.46
N VAL A 46 -2.27 -6.41 7.89
CA VAL A 46 -2.52 -4.96 7.86
C VAL A 46 -1.43 -4.19 8.60
N ASP A 47 -0.90 -4.73 9.71
CA ASP A 47 0.16 -4.09 10.48
C ASP A 47 1.49 -4.04 9.71
N ALA A 48 1.81 -5.09 8.95
CA ALA A 48 3.02 -5.15 8.14
C ALA A 48 2.95 -4.13 6.99
N VAL A 49 1.77 -4.04 6.34
CA VAL A 49 1.50 -3.04 5.31
C VAL A 49 1.57 -1.62 5.87
N LEU A 50 0.95 -1.38 7.04
CA LEU A 50 0.97 -0.07 7.69
C LEU A 50 2.38 0.34 8.09
N ARG A 51 3.17 -0.57 8.69
CA ARG A 51 4.59 -0.34 8.98
C ARG A 51 5.35 0.04 7.72
N HIS A 52 5.15 -0.68 6.62
CA HIS A 52 5.82 -0.38 5.36
C HIS A 52 5.47 1.00 4.81
N ILE A 53 4.19 1.38 4.88
CA ILE A 53 3.71 2.70 4.46
C ILE A 53 4.35 3.80 5.31
N VAL A 54 4.31 3.66 6.64
CA VAL A 54 4.86 4.62 7.60
C VAL A 54 6.38 4.76 7.45
N LEU A 55 7.09 3.64 7.26
CA LEU A 55 8.54 3.65 7.04
C LEU A 55 8.90 4.32 5.70
N LYS A 56 8.06 4.19 4.67
CA LYS A 56 8.28 4.86 3.37
C LYS A 56 8.00 6.36 3.42
N SER A 57 6.95 6.79 4.12
CA SER A 57 6.68 8.22 4.30
C SER A 57 7.71 8.91 5.17
N ALA A 58 8.29 8.20 6.15
CA ALA A 58 9.30 8.74 7.04
C ALA A 58 10.67 8.97 6.38
N GLY A 59 11.00 8.35 5.25
CA GLY A 59 12.25 8.68 4.56
C GLY A 59 12.77 7.68 3.54
N VAL A 60 12.32 7.78 2.30
CA VAL A 60 13.12 7.33 1.14
C VAL A 60 13.08 8.39 0.04
N LYS A 61 13.94 9.39 0.17
CA LYS A 61 14.59 9.99 -1.00
C LYS A 61 15.60 8.93 -1.46
N LYS A 62 15.32 8.27 -2.60
CA LYS A 62 16.40 7.74 -3.42
C LYS A 62 16.90 8.88 -4.30
#